data_AF-A0A9P4NP53-F1
#
_entry.id   AF-A0A9P4NP53-F1
#
_cell.length_a   1.000
_cell.length_b   1.000
_cell.length_c   1.000
_cell.angle_alpha   90.00
_cell.angle_beta   90.00
_cell.angle_gamma   90.00
#
_symmetry.space_group_name_H-M   'P 1'
#
loop_
_entity.id
_entity.type
_entity.pdbx_description
1 polymer ?
#
loop_
_entity_poly.entity_id
_entity_poly.type
_entity_poly.pdbx_seq_one_letter_code
_entity_poly.pdbx_strand_id
1 'polypeptide(L)'
;MSSREDMAPKSADSRSPRTRRREAAANAAENRMRQRQAEQPINTTTDTAHTTVATDVDFSTEGGPAANTRSRTSASPEPSEGRKRSAEKDHNDAPPAKRRSTDEHGGAGQRPTVRPAHPSQTSPLVNRPFSHQPGRSRANRPVQHPSSSGTLAPVNVPVTDRSQLLQHDICAIYRSYKAYWRAQYDRRPRRRYHEITTVLMLPQEDVNAAIASVTEAITDEAKGNLGPFSLVNVNTFQLLVGRFPVEPLMMAARPGARLIIPWTVAAPPRPGERANADGHTWLVTGEIAHRPNRSRFISLKHYDSALDMRNPGAVTRSALRHPNIEKVIMRNGWASQGLPMEHQQCHASKQRLGNYCGFHTVLNGWALAMGLALNTSFSPTQAFYDQGPLLLNMAYSGCIDSTTIWAFLLCEGYIAKREGDHILTDPFSKTFPIPRGGDLGSRISDIQEQQLLAGGNDGFDAGPEEEQDIVMIRTRFMSSDMPEVANMSNSEVRELATLYHF
;
A
#
# COMPACT_ATOMS: atom_id res chain seq x y z
N MET A 1 38.16 42.65 29.45
CA MET A 1 39.02 41.65 28.81
C MET A 1 38.86 40.32 29.54
N SER A 2 38.08 39.38 28.98
CA SER A 2 38.33 37.94 29.09
C SER A 2 37.35 37.24 28.15
N SER A 3 37.91 36.44 27.25
CA SER A 3 37.34 35.84 26.06
C SER A 3 36.44 34.64 26.35
N ARG A 4 35.30 34.56 25.67
CA ARG A 4 34.48 33.35 25.51
C ARG A 4 35.01 32.58 24.30
N GLU A 5 35.56 31.40 24.55
CA GLU A 5 35.87 30.41 23.50
C GLU A 5 34.68 29.49 23.25
N ASP A 6 34.38 29.30 21.98
CA ASP A 6 33.38 28.39 21.43
C ASP A 6 33.77 26.93 21.61
N MET A 7 32.90 26.12 22.22
CA MET A 7 33.01 24.66 22.18
C MET A 7 32.04 24.08 21.13
N ALA A 8 32.60 23.68 19.99
CA ALA A 8 31.94 22.84 19.00
C ALA A 8 31.80 21.39 19.52
N PRO A 9 30.68 20.68 19.22
CA PRO A 9 30.50 19.30 19.65
C PRO A 9 31.33 18.35 18.77
N LYS A 10 32.28 17.63 19.38
CA LYS A 10 32.98 16.51 18.77
C LYS A 10 32.05 15.29 18.69
N SER A 11 31.48 15.00 17.52
CA SER A 11 30.80 13.73 17.26
C SER A 11 31.84 12.63 17.03
N ALA A 12 32.24 11.94 18.10
CA ALA A 12 33.06 10.73 17.98
C ALA A 12 32.17 9.55 17.53
N ASP A 13 32.39 9.05 16.32
CA ASP A 13 31.78 7.81 15.83
C ASP A 13 32.26 6.64 16.71
N SER A 14 31.37 6.19 17.61
CA SER A 14 31.62 5.18 18.65
C SER A 14 31.68 3.74 18.11
N ARG A 15 31.65 3.54 16.79
CA ARG A 15 31.73 2.20 16.20
C ARG A 15 33.08 1.56 16.43
N SER A 16 33.04 0.34 16.98
CA SER A 16 34.22 -0.48 17.24
C SER A 16 35.03 -0.72 15.96
N PRO A 17 36.37 -0.85 16.03
CA PRO A 17 37.21 -1.17 14.88
C PRO A 17 36.78 -2.46 14.16
N ARG A 18 36.20 -3.43 14.89
CA ARG A 18 35.67 -4.67 14.35
C ARG A 18 34.44 -4.44 13.48
N THR A 19 33.55 -3.52 13.90
CA THR A 19 32.38 -3.12 13.13
C THR A 19 32.80 -2.45 11.81
N ARG A 20 33.76 -1.51 11.87
CA ARG A 20 34.28 -0.84 10.66
C ARG A 20 34.92 -1.82 9.67
N ARG A 21 35.68 -2.81 10.16
CA ARG A 21 36.27 -3.84 9.30
C ARG A 21 35.23 -4.74 8.63
N ARG A 22 34.14 -5.07 9.33
CA ARG A 22 33.04 -5.86 8.75
C ARG A 22 32.28 -5.07 7.69
N GLU A 23 31.99 -3.81 7.95
CA GLU A 23 31.32 -2.91 7.00
C GLU A 23 32.18 -2.68 5.75
N ALA A 24 33.48 -2.43 5.93
CA ALA A 24 34.42 -2.30 4.81
C ALA A 24 34.54 -3.61 3.99
N ALA A 25 34.54 -4.77 4.64
CA ALA A 25 34.58 -6.06 3.95
C ALA A 25 33.29 -6.35 3.17
N ALA A 26 32.13 -5.98 3.72
CA ALA A 26 30.85 -6.11 3.03
C ALA A 26 30.79 -5.22 1.79
N ASN A 27 31.19 -3.95 1.91
CA ASN A 27 31.25 -3.00 0.79
C ASN A 27 32.24 -3.46 -0.30
N ALA A 28 33.39 -4.02 0.10
CA ALA A 28 34.36 -4.57 -0.84
C ALA A 28 33.82 -5.82 -1.58
N ALA A 29 33.07 -6.69 -0.90
CA ALA A 29 32.45 -7.85 -1.52
C ALA A 29 31.35 -7.45 -2.51
N GLU A 30 30.54 -6.45 -2.16
CA GLU A 30 29.51 -5.91 -3.05
C GLU A 30 30.14 -5.28 -4.31
N ASN A 31 31.19 -4.47 -4.17
CA ASN A 31 31.89 -3.87 -5.30
C ASN A 31 32.51 -4.92 -6.24
N ARG A 32 33.05 -6.01 -5.70
CA ARG A 32 33.55 -7.14 -6.53
C ARG A 32 32.43 -7.86 -7.28
N MET A 33 31.26 -7.99 -6.67
CA MET A 33 30.09 -8.57 -7.35
C MET A 33 29.62 -7.67 -8.51
N ARG A 34 29.62 -6.35 -8.30
CA ARG A 34 29.30 -5.36 -9.36
C ARG A 34 30.29 -5.41 -10.53
N GLN A 35 31.59 -5.48 -10.25
CA GLN A 35 32.62 -5.62 -11.30
C GLN A 35 32.44 -6.91 -12.11
N ARG A 36 32.22 -8.05 -11.45
CA ARG A 36 31.98 -9.33 -12.15
C ARG A 36 30.74 -9.34 -13.03
N GLN A 37 29.71 -8.59 -12.67
CA GLN A 37 28.50 -8.45 -13.49
C GLN A 37 28.72 -7.51 -14.68
N ALA A 38 29.56 -6.49 -14.54
CA ALA A 38 29.92 -5.59 -15.63
C ALA A 38 30.85 -6.24 -16.67
N GLU A 39 31.62 -7.24 -16.27
CA GLU A 39 32.59 -7.94 -17.13
C GLU A 39 31.99 -9.14 -17.90
N GLN A 40 30.70 -9.46 -17.75
CA GLN A 40 30.09 -10.54 -18.54
C GLN A 40 29.87 -10.09 -20.00
N PRO A 41 30.50 -10.73 -21.00
CA PRO A 41 30.30 -10.38 -22.40
C PRO A 41 28.87 -10.68 -22.83
N ILE A 42 28.25 -9.70 -23.48
CA ILE A 42 26.93 -9.84 -24.10
C ILE A 42 27.10 -10.75 -25.32
N ASN A 43 26.73 -12.02 -25.20
CA ASN A 43 26.62 -12.92 -26.35
C ASN A 43 25.41 -12.50 -27.19
N THR A 44 25.63 -11.70 -28.21
CA THR A 44 24.66 -11.44 -29.28
C THR A 44 24.68 -12.61 -30.27
N THR A 45 23.81 -13.60 -30.05
CA THR A 45 23.40 -14.54 -31.11
C THR A 45 22.34 -13.86 -31.97
N THR A 46 22.77 -13.37 -33.13
CA THR A 46 21.89 -12.98 -34.25
C THR A 46 21.37 -14.24 -34.94
N ASP A 47 20.09 -14.55 -34.73
CA ASP A 47 19.36 -15.49 -35.59
C ASP A 47 18.72 -14.72 -36.74
N THR A 48 19.25 -14.95 -37.93
CA THR A 48 18.69 -14.52 -39.21
C THR A 48 17.78 -15.62 -39.72
N ALA A 49 16.46 -15.42 -39.68
CA ALA A 49 15.50 -16.29 -40.37
C ALA A 49 14.85 -15.53 -41.53
N HIS A 50 15.19 -15.94 -42.74
CA HIS A 50 14.48 -15.61 -43.98
C HIS A 50 13.07 -16.21 -43.95
N THR A 51 12.05 -15.45 -44.37
CA THR A 51 10.84 -16.02 -44.98
C THR A 51 10.31 -15.07 -46.04
N THR A 52 10.23 -15.59 -47.27
CA THR A 52 9.75 -14.94 -48.50
C THR A 52 8.24 -15.15 -48.70
N VAL A 53 7.54 -14.04 -48.98
CA VAL A 53 6.50 -13.76 -50.01
C VAL A 53 5.41 -14.78 -50.36
N ALA A 54 4.16 -14.27 -50.34
CA ALA A 54 2.99 -14.48 -51.26
C ALA A 54 1.69 -14.53 -50.42
N THR A 55 0.55 -13.90 -50.73
CA THR A 55 -0.04 -13.26 -51.91
C THR A 55 -1.23 -12.39 -51.47
N ASP A 56 -1.59 -11.43 -52.33
CA ASP A 56 -2.79 -10.59 -52.33
C ASP A 56 -4.12 -11.31 -52.07
N VAL A 57 -5.05 -10.66 -51.36
CA VAL A 57 -6.49 -10.64 -51.72
C VAL A 57 -7.12 -9.32 -51.25
N ASP A 58 -7.68 -8.58 -52.20
CA ASP A 58 -8.59 -7.44 -52.05
C ASP A 58 -9.80 -7.77 -51.16
N PHE A 59 -10.29 -6.80 -50.37
CA PHE A 59 -11.71 -6.75 -50.04
C PHE A 59 -12.21 -5.31 -49.88
N SER A 60 -12.98 -4.88 -50.88
CA SER A 60 -13.82 -3.69 -50.87
C SER A 60 -15.06 -3.88 -50.00
N THR A 61 -15.47 -2.76 -49.41
CA THR A 61 -16.78 -2.43 -48.82
C THR A 61 -18.00 -2.83 -49.67
N GLU A 62 -19.08 -3.29 -49.02
CA GLU A 62 -20.43 -2.67 -49.01
C GLU A 62 -21.53 -3.59 -48.40
N GLY A 63 -22.48 -2.97 -47.70
CA GLY A 63 -23.92 -3.31 -47.79
C GLY A 63 -24.52 -4.41 -46.89
N GLY A 64 -25.30 -4.00 -45.87
CA GLY A 64 -26.54 -4.74 -45.50
C GLY A 64 -27.70 -4.37 -46.46
N PRO A 65 -28.98 -4.77 -46.24
CA PRO A 65 -29.56 -5.54 -45.13
C PRO A 65 -30.55 -6.67 -45.56
N ALA A 66 -31.19 -7.32 -44.57
CA ALA A 66 -32.58 -7.82 -44.53
C ALA A 66 -32.81 -9.31 -44.18
N ALA A 67 -33.89 -9.50 -43.41
CA ALA A 67 -34.41 -10.69 -42.77
C ALA A 67 -34.91 -11.80 -43.75
N ASN A 68 -34.86 -13.07 -43.32
CA ASN A 68 -36.07 -13.85 -42.96
C ASN A 68 -35.78 -15.31 -42.52
N THR A 69 -36.46 -15.72 -41.44
CA THR A 69 -37.10 -17.03 -41.16
C THR A 69 -36.54 -18.35 -41.74
N ARG A 70 -36.22 -19.34 -40.90
CA ARG A 70 -37.08 -20.51 -40.58
C ARG A 70 -36.35 -21.59 -39.77
N SER A 71 -37.15 -22.22 -38.92
CA SER A 71 -36.89 -23.34 -38.01
C SER A 71 -36.36 -24.61 -38.68
N ARG A 72 -35.52 -25.37 -37.96
CA ARG A 72 -35.59 -26.85 -38.00
C ARG A 72 -34.89 -27.51 -36.81
N THR A 73 -35.63 -28.44 -36.23
CA THR A 73 -35.32 -29.41 -35.17
C THR A 73 -34.50 -30.60 -35.69
N SER A 74 -33.52 -31.06 -34.90
CA SER A 74 -33.02 -32.45 -34.87
C SER A 74 -32.03 -32.55 -33.69
N ALA A 75 -32.39 -33.15 -32.55
CA ALA A 75 -32.19 -34.57 -32.23
C ALA A 75 -30.69 -34.96 -32.23
N SER A 76 -30.09 -35.03 -31.04
CA SER A 76 -28.76 -35.61 -30.78
C SER A 76 -28.92 -36.99 -30.13
N PRO A 77 -28.15 -38.01 -30.53
CA PRO A 77 -28.17 -39.33 -29.93
C PRO A 77 -27.12 -39.48 -28.81
N GLU A 78 -27.39 -40.44 -27.93
CA GLU A 78 -26.50 -40.98 -26.88
C GLU A 78 -25.15 -41.48 -27.41
N PRO A 79 -24.10 -41.52 -26.58
CA PRO A 79 -22.92 -42.33 -26.86
C PRO A 79 -22.93 -43.64 -26.06
N SER A 80 -22.70 -44.70 -26.83
CA SER A 80 -22.49 -46.10 -26.47
C SER A 80 -21.25 -46.34 -25.60
N GLU A 81 -21.39 -47.32 -24.71
CA GLU A 81 -20.32 -48.07 -24.04
C GLU A 81 -19.34 -48.74 -25.03
N GLY A 82 -18.09 -48.94 -24.61
CA GLY A 82 -17.30 -50.06 -25.09
C GLY A 82 -15.77 -49.99 -24.99
N ARG A 83 -15.22 -50.92 -24.19
CA ARG A 83 -13.89 -51.59 -24.26
C ARG A 83 -12.65 -50.80 -23.77
N LYS A 84 -11.88 -51.20 -22.75
CA LYS A 84 -11.25 -52.47 -22.24
C LYS A 84 -9.74 -52.59 -22.58
N ARG A 85 -8.96 -52.82 -21.51
CA ARG A 85 -7.59 -53.39 -21.39
C ARG A 85 -6.44 -52.38 -21.66
N SER A 86 -5.30 -52.37 -20.95
CA SER A 86 -4.56 -53.48 -20.33
C SER A 86 -3.54 -52.99 -19.27
N ALA A 87 -3.20 -53.92 -18.37
CA ALA A 87 -1.88 -54.17 -17.77
C ALA A 87 -1.29 -53.13 -16.79
N GLU A 88 -1.38 -53.44 -15.50
CA GLU A 88 -0.51 -52.89 -14.45
C GLU A 88 0.31 -54.03 -13.83
N LYS A 89 1.61 -53.78 -13.70
CA LYS A 89 2.67 -54.73 -13.37
C LYS A 89 3.14 -54.47 -11.93
N ASP A 90 3.45 -55.55 -11.25
CA ASP A 90 3.94 -55.66 -9.87
C ASP A 90 5.25 -54.91 -9.55
N HIS A 91 5.48 -54.82 -8.22
CA HIS A 91 6.75 -54.67 -7.46
C HIS A 91 7.14 -53.28 -6.95
N ASN A 92 7.02 -53.04 -5.63
CA ASN A 92 8.07 -53.38 -4.65
C ASN A 92 7.73 -52.86 -3.24
N ASP A 93 7.69 -53.78 -2.28
CA ASP A 93 7.68 -53.51 -0.84
C ASP A 93 9.09 -53.12 -0.34
N ALA A 94 9.16 -52.11 0.53
CA ALA A 94 10.35 -51.78 1.32
C ALA A 94 9.99 -51.67 2.81
N PRO A 95 10.82 -52.22 3.73
CA PRO A 95 10.47 -52.42 5.14
C PRO A 95 10.78 -51.21 6.05
N PRO A 96 10.17 -51.14 7.26
CA PRO A 96 10.34 -50.01 8.17
C PRO A 96 11.64 -50.07 8.99
N ALA A 97 12.25 -48.90 9.15
CA ALA A 97 13.47 -48.70 9.93
C ALA A 97 13.23 -48.77 11.44
N LYS A 98 14.11 -49.51 12.12
CA LYS A 98 14.20 -49.70 13.58
C LYS A 98 14.47 -48.37 14.30
N ARG A 99 13.64 -48.05 15.31
CA ARG A 99 13.95 -47.02 16.33
C ARG A 99 14.93 -47.58 17.35
N ARG A 100 16.02 -46.84 17.56
CA ARG A 100 17.03 -47.07 18.60
C ARG A 100 16.55 -46.44 19.91
N SER A 101 16.58 -47.21 20.99
CA SER A 101 16.51 -46.75 22.37
C SER A 101 17.83 -46.06 22.75
N THR A 102 17.73 -45.01 23.57
CA THR A 102 18.82 -44.53 24.40
C THR A 102 18.27 -44.26 25.78
N ASP A 103 18.81 -44.99 26.74
CA ASP A 103 18.57 -44.87 28.17
C ASP A 103 19.10 -43.55 28.74
N GLU A 104 18.40 -43.13 29.79
CA GLU A 104 18.83 -42.49 31.03
C GLU A 104 20.23 -41.86 31.10
N HIS A 105 20.30 -40.61 31.59
CA HIS A 105 21.14 -40.25 32.74
C HIS A 105 20.58 -38.97 33.40
N GLY A 106 20.37 -39.06 34.71
CA GLY A 106 19.85 -37.98 35.56
C GLY A 106 20.88 -36.88 35.83
N GLY A 107 20.36 -35.73 36.25
CA GLY A 107 21.15 -34.59 36.70
C GLY A 107 20.27 -33.56 37.39
N ALA A 108 20.18 -33.67 38.72
CA ALA A 108 19.54 -32.71 39.60
C ALA A 108 20.28 -31.36 39.55
N GLY A 109 19.55 -30.26 39.34
CA GLY A 109 20.12 -28.91 39.25
C GLY A 109 19.15 -27.83 39.76
N GLN A 110 19.28 -27.57 41.06
CA GLN A 110 18.89 -26.40 41.85
C GLN A 110 18.12 -25.23 41.19
N ARG A 111 16.94 -24.93 41.74
CA ARG A 111 16.21 -23.65 41.57
C ARG A 111 16.84 -22.56 42.45
N PRO A 112 17.13 -21.35 41.91
CA PRO A 112 17.29 -20.17 42.74
C PRO A 112 15.95 -19.46 42.94
N THR A 113 15.63 -19.22 44.21
CA THR A 113 14.55 -18.37 44.71
C THR A 113 14.88 -16.90 44.45
N VAL A 114 14.02 -16.20 43.71
CA VAL A 114 14.09 -14.74 43.56
C VAL A 114 13.02 -14.11 44.46
N ARG A 115 13.49 -13.24 45.36
CA ARG A 115 12.70 -12.42 46.30
C ARG A 115 11.82 -11.41 45.54
N PRO A 116 10.60 -11.10 46.01
CA PRO A 116 9.84 -9.96 45.51
C PRO A 116 10.37 -8.65 46.11
N ALA A 117 10.51 -7.64 45.26
CA ALA A 117 10.86 -6.27 45.65
C ALA A 117 9.61 -5.52 46.17
N HIS A 118 9.79 -4.73 47.21
CA HIS A 118 8.79 -3.80 47.77
C HIS A 118 8.45 -2.66 46.78
N PRO A 119 7.21 -2.12 46.83
CA PRO A 119 6.82 -0.95 46.04
C PRO A 119 7.31 0.35 46.67
N SER A 120 7.99 1.17 45.87
CA SER A 120 8.39 2.53 46.19
C SER A 120 7.22 3.52 46.05
N GLN A 121 7.24 4.50 46.94
CA GLN A 121 6.25 5.50 47.24
C GLN A 121 5.97 6.46 46.07
N THR A 122 4.69 6.75 45.86
CA THR A 122 4.19 7.86 45.03
C THR A 122 4.26 9.16 45.81
N SER A 123 4.82 10.21 45.20
CA SER A 123 4.71 11.60 45.68
C SER A 123 3.64 12.34 44.84
N PRO A 124 2.81 13.20 45.44
CA PRO A 124 1.72 13.87 44.75
C PRO A 124 2.19 15.10 43.97
N LEU A 125 1.73 15.23 42.73
CA LEU A 125 1.86 16.43 41.90
C LEU A 125 0.84 17.49 42.35
N VAL A 126 1.37 18.68 42.63
CA VAL A 126 0.63 19.89 42.98
C VAL A 126 0.02 20.52 41.73
N ASN A 127 -1.31 20.63 41.71
CA ASN A 127 -2.06 21.40 40.71
C ASN A 127 -1.88 22.91 40.94
N ARG A 128 -1.44 23.64 39.91
CA ARG A 128 -1.58 25.10 39.81
C ARG A 128 -2.52 25.45 38.65
N PRO A 129 -3.55 26.30 38.87
CA PRO A 129 -4.45 26.71 37.80
C PRO A 129 -3.82 27.83 36.95
N PHE A 130 -3.89 27.71 35.63
CA PHE A 130 -3.60 28.79 34.69
C PHE A 130 -4.84 29.67 34.51
N SER A 131 -4.70 30.96 34.80
CA SER A 131 -5.70 31.99 34.51
C SER A 131 -5.67 32.36 33.02
N HIS A 132 -6.79 32.19 32.32
CA HIS A 132 -6.99 32.76 30.99
C HIS A 132 -7.21 34.27 31.07
N GLN A 133 -6.43 35.05 30.31
CA GLN A 133 -6.81 36.41 29.89
C GLN A 133 -7.10 36.41 28.38
N PRO A 134 -8.15 37.12 27.91
CA PRO A 134 -8.48 37.18 26.49
C PRO A 134 -7.63 38.22 25.76
N GLY A 135 -6.79 37.75 24.84
CA GLY A 135 -5.97 38.57 23.95
C GLY A 135 -6.74 38.99 22.69
N ARG A 136 -6.68 40.29 22.37
CA ARG A 136 -7.34 40.99 21.27
C ARG A 136 -6.97 40.46 19.87
N SER A 137 -7.99 40.32 19.03
CA SER A 137 -7.91 40.08 17.58
C SER A 137 -7.17 41.21 16.85
N ARG A 138 -6.15 40.85 16.08
CA ARG A 138 -5.48 41.73 15.10
C ARG A 138 -5.74 41.17 13.71
N ALA A 139 -6.43 41.94 12.88
CA ALA A 139 -6.71 41.65 11.49
C ALA A 139 -5.40 41.52 10.68
N ASN A 140 -5.26 40.41 9.94
CA ASN A 140 -4.15 40.15 9.04
C ASN A 140 -4.29 40.96 7.75
N ARG A 141 -3.29 41.79 7.45
CA ARG A 141 -3.04 42.36 6.12
C ARG A 141 -2.25 41.34 5.27
N PRO A 142 -2.55 41.17 3.98
CA PRO A 142 -1.79 40.26 3.13
C PRO A 142 -0.40 40.83 2.84
N VAL A 143 0.62 40.02 3.09
CA VAL A 143 2.03 40.31 2.79
C VAL A 143 2.24 40.14 1.29
N GLN A 144 2.57 41.23 0.59
CA GLN A 144 3.05 41.17 -0.79
C GLN A 144 4.52 40.76 -0.80
N HIS A 145 4.85 39.68 -1.50
CA HIS A 145 6.22 39.25 -1.73
C HIS A 145 6.80 39.88 -3.01
N PRO A 146 8.09 40.23 -3.04
CA PRO A 146 8.74 40.84 -4.19
C PRO A 146 8.93 39.81 -5.33
N SER A 147 8.63 40.26 -6.55
CA SER A 147 8.81 39.55 -7.80
C SER A 147 10.28 39.29 -8.12
N SER A 148 10.73 38.04 -8.00
CA SER A 148 12.05 37.60 -8.46
C SER A 148 11.98 37.13 -9.91
N SER A 149 12.48 37.97 -10.82
CA SER A 149 12.69 37.66 -12.25
C SER A 149 13.94 36.80 -12.44
N GLY A 150 13.79 35.63 -13.09
CA GLY A 150 14.93 34.81 -13.55
C GLY A 150 14.92 33.34 -13.12
N THR A 151 13.76 32.67 -13.14
CA THR A 151 13.71 31.21 -13.01
C THR A 151 13.24 30.66 -14.36
N LEU A 152 13.89 29.60 -14.86
CA LEU A 152 13.34 28.73 -15.90
C LEU A 152 11.93 28.35 -15.46
N ALA A 153 10.93 29.09 -15.96
CA ALA A 153 9.56 28.62 -15.84
C ALA A 153 9.56 27.24 -16.49
N PRO A 154 8.94 26.21 -15.88
CA PRO A 154 8.60 25.02 -16.66
C PRO A 154 7.98 25.54 -17.95
N VAL A 155 8.27 24.90 -19.09
CA VAL A 155 7.53 25.22 -20.32
C VAL A 155 6.07 25.21 -19.90
N ASN A 156 5.46 26.40 -19.83
CA ASN A 156 4.05 26.60 -19.57
C ASN A 156 3.38 26.14 -20.86
N VAL A 157 3.54 24.87 -21.21
CA VAL A 157 2.47 24.15 -21.85
C VAL A 157 1.69 23.67 -20.65
N PRO A 158 0.67 24.43 -20.18
CA PRO A 158 -0.45 23.74 -19.57
C PRO A 158 -0.88 22.79 -20.68
N VAL A 159 -0.45 21.54 -20.60
CA VAL A 159 -0.91 20.51 -21.52
C VAL A 159 -2.33 20.21 -21.06
N THR A 160 -3.22 21.16 -21.33
CA THR A 160 -4.66 21.05 -21.16
C THR A 160 -5.19 19.94 -22.04
N ASP A 161 -4.51 19.68 -23.16
CA ASP A 161 -4.83 18.59 -24.07
C ASP A 161 -3.79 17.47 -23.98
N ARG A 162 -4.08 16.49 -23.12
CA ARG A 162 -3.22 15.35 -22.85
C ARG A 162 -3.12 14.36 -24.02
N SER A 163 -3.98 14.48 -25.03
CA SER A 163 -3.80 13.71 -26.27
C SER A 163 -2.49 14.08 -26.97
N GLN A 164 -2.01 15.32 -26.75
CA GLN A 164 -0.72 15.80 -27.24
C GLN A 164 0.45 15.17 -26.49
N LEU A 165 0.31 14.83 -25.20
CA LEU A 165 1.38 14.17 -24.43
C LEU A 165 1.78 12.82 -25.05
N LEU A 166 0.82 12.10 -25.63
CA LEU A 166 1.09 10.81 -26.27
C LEU A 166 1.86 10.95 -27.60
N GLN A 167 1.86 12.13 -28.21
CA GLN A 167 2.64 12.43 -29.41
C GLN A 167 4.10 12.76 -29.09
N HIS A 168 4.39 13.07 -27.81
CA HIS A 168 5.73 13.39 -27.35
C HIS A 168 6.45 12.15 -26.79
N ASP A 169 7.78 12.23 -26.72
CA ASP A 169 8.59 11.27 -25.97
C ASP A 169 8.21 11.34 -24.48
N ILE A 170 7.41 10.37 -24.03
CA ILE A 170 6.95 10.22 -22.64
C ILE A 170 8.12 10.21 -21.66
N CYS A 171 9.26 9.62 -22.04
CA CYS A 171 10.45 9.64 -21.20
C CYS A 171 11.09 11.03 -21.11
N ALA A 172 11.05 11.82 -22.19
CA ALA A 172 11.48 13.21 -22.15
C ALA A 172 10.55 14.07 -21.26
N ILE A 173 9.24 13.83 -21.32
CA ILE A 173 8.27 14.47 -20.41
C ILE A 173 8.63 14.13 -18.96
N TYR A 174 8.79 12.84 -18.63
CA TYR A 174 9.16 12.41 -17.29
C TYR A 174 10.44 13.09 -16.80
N ARG A 175 11.52 13.07 -17.60
CA ARG A 175 12.80 13.71 -17.22
C ARG A 175 12.64 15.20 -16.93
N SER A 176 11.87 15.91 -17.77
CA SER A 176 11.65 17.35 -17.63
C SER A 176 10.84 17.69 -16.38
N TYR A 177 9.73 16.98 -16.16
CA TYR A 177 8.85 17.20 -15.02
C TYR A 177 9.50 16.75 -13.71
N LYS A 178 10.26 15.66 -13.73
CA LYS A 178 11.08 15.22 -12.57
C LYS A 178 12.05 16.32 -12.13
N ALA A 179 12.74 16.97 -13.06
CA ALA A 179 13.67 18.06 -12.73
C ALA A 179 12.93 19.26 -12.11
N TYR A 180 11.78 19.63 -12.68
CA TYR A 180 10.93 20.68 -12.14
C TYR A 180 10.46 20.36 -10.71
N TRP A 181 9.88 19.18 -10.49
CA TRP A 181 9.37 18.79 -9.17
C TRP A 181 10.47 18.58 -8.14
N ARG A 182 11.66 18.11 -8.56
CA ARG A 182 12.83 18.07 -7.68
C ARG A 182 13.20 19.46 -7.18
N ALA A 183 13.21 20.47 -8.06
CA ALA A 183 13.50 21.84 -7.65
C ALA A 183 12.43 22.39 -6.67
N GLN A 184 11.16 22.00 -6.83
CA GLN A 184 10.11 22.36 -5.86
C GLN A 184 10.28 21.65 -4.52
N TYR A 185 10.63 20.37 -4.54
CA TYR A 185 10.91 19.56 -3.36
C TYR A 185 12.11 20.13 -2.58
N ASP A 186 13.21 20.46 -3.25
CA ASP A 186 14.43 21.00 -2.62
C ASP A 186 14.21 22.37 -1.95
N ARG A 187 13.18 23.13 -2.36
CA ARG A 187 12.79 24.40 -1.73
C ARG A 187 12.01 24.21 -0.42
N ARG A 188 11.50 23.00 -0.14
CA ARG A 188 10.71 22.77 1.08
C ARG A 188 11.60 22.61 2.32
N PRO A 189 11.13 23.06 3.50
CA PRO A 189 11.85 22.84 4.74
C PRO A 189 11.98 21.34 5.07
N ARG A 190 13.19 20.78 4.97
CA ARG A 190 13.46 19.34 5.21
C ARG A 190 13.06 18.85 6.60
N ARG A 191 13.00 19.73 7.61
CA ARG A 191 12.73 19.35 9.01
C ARG A 191 11.35 18.72 9.25
N ARG A 192 10.43 18.80 8.28
CA ARG A 192 9.05 18.30 8.44
C ARG A 192 8.82 16.90 7.90
N TYR A 193 9.66 16.42 6.99
CA TYR A 193 9.40 15.20 6.23
C TYR A 193 10.41 14.10 6.59
N HIS A 194 9.92 12.86 6.72
CA HIS A 194 10.80 11.70 6.72
C HIS A 194 11.40 11.53 5.32
N GLU A 195 12.73 11.42 5.23
CA GLU A 195 13.41 11.23 3.96
C GLU A 195 13.71 9.75 3.73
N ILE A 196 13.07 9.18 2.72
CA ILE A 196 13.40 7.85 2.22
C ILE A 196 14.72 7.95 1.48
N THR A 197 15.74 7.27 2.00
CA THR A 197 17.07 7.21 1.39
C THR A 197 17.27 5.98 0.51
N THR A 198 16.43 4.95 0.70
CA THR A 198 16.49 3.69 -0.04
C THR A 198 15.10 3.09 -0.20
N VAL A 199 14.87 2.41 -1.31
CA VAL A 199 13.65 1.60 -1.56
C VAL A 199 13.82 0.14 -1.18
N LEU A 200 14.96 -0.22 -0.59
CA LEU A 200 15.20 -1.53 -0.01
C LEU A 200 14.46 -1.64 1.32
N MET A 201 13.65 -2.68 1.49
CA MET A 201 12.95 -2.99 2.74
C MET A 201 12.18 -1.79 3.29
N LEU A 202 11.36 -1.16 2.45
CA LEU A 202 10.55 0.00 2.87
C LEU A 202 9.75 -0.33 4.13
N PRO A 203 9.84 0.49 5.19
CA PRO A 203 8.97 0.38 6.35
C PRO A 203 7.50 0.37 5.91
N GLN A 204 6.68 -0.44 6.59
CA GLN A 204 5.27 -0.56 6.23
C GLN A 204 4.54 0.80 6.29
N GLU A 205 4.88 1.65 7.26
CA GLU A 205 4.27 2.98 7.40
C GLU A 205 4.56 3.88 6.19
N ASP A 206 5.77 3.77 5.62
CA ASP A 206 6.14 4.47 4.39
C ASP A 206 5.31 3.93 3.22
N VAL A 207 5.26 2.62 3.00
CA VAL A 207 4.46 2.02 1.92
C VAL A 207 3.00 2.52 1.94
N ASN A 208 2.42 2.63 3.15
CA ASN A 208 1.07 3.17 3.34
C ASN A 208 0.95 4.63 2.99
N ALA A 209 1.79 5.48 3.58
CA ALA A 209 1.72 6.91 3.36
C ALA A 209 2.00 7.25 1.89
N ALA A 210 2.83 6.49 1.18
CA ALA A 210 3.06 6.68 -0.25
C ALA A 210 1.80 6.37 -1.06
N ILE A 211 1.14 5.24 -0.81
CA ILE A 211 -0.13 4.88 -1.48
C ILE A 211 -1.20 5.92 -1.17
N ALA A 212 -1.36 6.26 0.12
CA ALA A 212 -2.34 7.22 0.60
C ALA A 212 -2.14 8.62 -0.01
N SER A 213 -0.89 9.04 -0.25
CA SER A 213 -0.61 10.35 -0.88
C SER A 213 -1.25 10.50 -2.27
N VAL A 214 -1.39 9.40 -3.02
CA VAL A 214 -2.01 9.39 -4.35
C VAL A 214 -3.52 9.19 -4.25
N THR A 215 -3.99 8.24 -3.44
CA THR A 215 -5.44 7.99 -3.30
C THR A 215 -6.17 9.17 -2.68
N GLU A 216 -5.54 9.89 -1.75
CA GLU A 216 -6.08 11.14 -1.20
C GLU A 216 -6.09 12.27 -2.22
N ALA A 217 -5.05 12.38 -3.05
CA ALA A 217 -5.02 13.40 -4.09
C ALA A 217 -6.15 13.20 -5.11
N ILE A 218 -6.41 11.95 -5.50
CA ILE A 218 -7.55 11.60 -6.37
C ILE A 218 -8.88 11.92 -5.66
N THR A 219 -8.96 11.63 -4.36
CA THR A 219 -10.17 11.91 -3.57
C THR A 219 -10.47 13.41 -3.45
N ASP A 220 -9.45 14.23 -3.20
CA ASP A 220 -9.56 15.68 -3.06
C ASP A 220 -10.06 16.34 -4.36
N GLU A 221 -9.59 15.85 -5.52
CA GLU A 221 -10.02 16.35 -6.83
C GLU A 221 -11.43 15.91 -7.22
N ALA A 222 -11.96 14.82 -6.67
CA ALA A 222 -13.28 14.28 -7.00
C ALA A 222 -14.47 15.14 -6.51
N LYS A 223 -14.22 16.30 -5.86
CA LYS A 223 -15.17 17.37 -5.50
C LYS A 223 -16.62 16.91 -5.28
N GLY A 224 -16.91 16.37 -4.10
CA GLY A 224 -18.30 16.24 -3.62
C GLY A 224 -18.82 14.82 -3.39
N ASN A 225 -17.98 13.80 -3.49
CA ASN A 225 -18.28 12.47 -2.94
C ASN A 225 -17.27 12.16 -1.84
N LEU A 226 -17.66 11.33 -0.87
CA LEU A 226 -16.78 10.88 0.22
C LEU A 226 -15.39 10.50 -0.30
N GLY A 227 -15.29 9.98 -1.50
CA GLY A 227 -14.03 9.74 -2.20
C GLY A 227 -14.01 8.33 -2.73
N PRO A 228 -13.32 8.06 -3.85
CA PRO A 228 -13.32 6.74 -4.45
C PRO A 228 -12.58 5.70 -3.62
N PHE A 229 -11.74 6.10 -2.66
CA PHE A 229 -10.86 5.21 -1.91
C PHE A 229 -11.10 5.25 -0.41
N SER A 230 -11.04 4.10 0.26
CA SER A 230 -10.98 4.02 1.72
C SER A 230 -9.54 4.08 2.22
N LEU A 231 -9.33 4.64 3.41
CA LEU A 231 -8.04 4.55 4.13
C LEU A 231 -8.20 3.70 5.38
N VAL A 232 -7.18 2.89 5.67
CA VAL A 232 -7.14 2.04 6.86
C VAL A 232 -5.82 2.25 7.58
N ASN A 233 -5.89 2.44 8.90
CA ASN A 233 -4.69 2.60 9.71
C ASN A 233 -3.98 1.25 9.80
N VAL A 234 -2.69 1.24 9.50
CA VAL A 234 -1.99 -0.04 9.37
C VAL A 234 -1.48 -0.61 10.69
N ASN A 235 -1.34 0.24 11.71
CA ASN A 235 -1.05 -0.21 13.06
C ASN A 235 -2.21 -1.06 13.60
N THR A 236 -3.43 -0.84 13.10
CA THR A 236 -4.59 -1.71 13.34
C THR A 236 -4.31 -3.16 12.94
N PHE A 237 -3.61 -3.43 11.84
CA PHE A 237 -3.33 -4.82 11.42
C PHE A 237 -2.42 -5.54 12.41
N GLN A 238 -1.35 -4.88 12.87
CA GLN A 238 -0.41 -5.51 13.81
C GLN A 238 -1.08 -5.80 15.17
N LEU A 239 -1.91 -4.88 15.66
CA LEU A 239 -2.69 -5.06 16.89
C LEU A 239 -3.73 -6.18 16.77
N LEU A 240 -4.37 -6.29 15.61
CA LEU A 240 -5.38 -7.30 15.35
C LEU A 240 -4.85 -8.72 15.26
N VAL A 241 -3.64 -8.91 14.71
CA VAL A 241 -2.95 -10.21 14.74
C VAL A 241 -2.60 -10.60 16.18
N GLY A 242 -2.27 -9.63 17.03
CA GLY A 242 -1.96 -9.83 18.45
C GLY A 242 -3.17 -10.13 19.36
N ARG A 243 -4.40 -10.20 18.84
CA ARG A 243 -5.66 -10.31 19.62
C ARG A 243 -5.91 -9.15 20.58
N PHE A 244 -5.41 -7.95 20.29
CA PHE A 244 -5.76 -6.78 21.09
C PHE A 244 -7.18 -6.28 20.72
N PRO A 245 -7.94 -5.75 21.70
CA PRO A 245 -9.23 -5.12 21.42
C PRO A 245 -9.04 -3.95 20.45
N VAL A 246 -10.02 -3.77 19.56
CA VAL A 246 -9.99 -2.69 18.57
C VAL A 246 -10.57 -1.44 19.21
N GLU A 247 -9.72 -0.49 19.58
CA GLU A 247 -10.15 0.86 19.91
C GLU A 247 -10.84 1.54 18.72
N PRO A 248 -11.88 2.40 18.95
CA PRO A 248 -12.62 3.12 17.91
C PRO A 248 -11.76 3.91 16.91
N LEU A 249 -10.56 4.34 17.31
CA LEU A 249 -9.59 5.05 16.45
C LEU A 249 -8.99 4.18 15.34
N MET A 250 -9.36 2.91 15.26
CA MET A 250 -8.87 1.95 14.26
C MET A 250 -9.85 1.68 13.12
N MET A 251 -10.97 2.41 13.05
CA MET A 251 -11.95 2.28 11.97
C MET A 251 -11.38 2.81 10.64
N ALA A 252 -11.91 2.30 9.53
CA ALA A 252 -11.59 2.79 8.20
C ALA A 252 -12.17 4.20 7.99
N ALA A 253 -11.46 5.05 7.28
CA ALA A 253 -12.06 6.25 6.70
C ALA A 253 -12.80 5.85 5.43
N ARG A 254 -14.03 6.36 5.25
CA ARG A 254 -14.88 6.10 4.08
C ARG A 254 -15.15 4.59 3.88
N PRO A 255 -15.87 3.96 4.82
CA PRO A 255 -16.31 2.56 4.66
C PRO A 255 -16.99 2.31 3.31
N GLY A 256 -16.79 1.13 2.74
CA GLY A 256 -17.37 0.70 1.47
C GLY A 256 -16.69 1.23 0.20
N ALA A 257 -15.91 2.32 0.30
CA ALA A 257 -15.12 2.82 -0.83
C ALA A 257 -14.00 1.83 -1.23
N ARG A 258 -13.42 1.97 -2.43
CA ARG A 258 -12.39 1.02 -2.92
C ARG A 258 -11.20 1.01 -1.98
N LEU A 259 -10.79 -0.17 -1.54
CA LEU A 259 -9.67 -0.36 -0.64
C LEU A 259 -8.40 -0.61 -1.44
N ILE A 260 -7.31 0.06 -1.09
CA ILE A 260 -5.95 -0.21 -1.60
C ILE A 260 -5.03 -0.22 -0.38
N ILE A 261 -4.62 -1.42 0.06
CA ILE A 261 -3.82 -1.58 1.28
C ILE A 261 -2.58 -2.44 1.02
N PRO A 262 -1.39 -2.03 1.51
CA PRO A 262 -0.24 -2.90 1.54
C PRO A 262 -0.38 -3.90 2.69
N TRP A 263 -0.31 -5.18 2.36
CA TRP A 263 -0.32 -6.26 3.31
C TRP A 263 1.11 -6.76 3.54
N THR A 264 1.55 -6.76 4.81
CA THR A 264 2.91 -7.18 5.18
C THR A 264 2.85 -8.37 6.12
N VAL A 265 3.66 -9.38 5.84
CA VAL A 265 3.89 -10.51 6.74
C VAL A 265 5.35 -10.46 7.18
N ALA A 266 5.57 -10.36 8.49
CA ALA A 266 6.90 -10.51 9.07
C ALA A 266 7.41 -11.93 8.81
N ALA A 267 8.67 -12.07 8.37
CA ALA A 267 9.28 -13.38 8.38
C ALA A 267 9.40 -13.86 9.83
N PRO A 268 9.15 -15.15 10.10
CA PRO A 268 9.49 -15.71 11.40
C PRO A 268 10.99 -15.48 11.65
N PRO A 269 11.38 -15.04 12.85
CA PRO A 269 12.78 -14.82 13.16
C PRO A 269 13.54 -16.14 12.96
N ARG A 270 14.64 -16.11 12.21
CA ARG A 270 15.51 -17.28 12.12
C ARG A 270 16.20 -17.51 13.47
N PRO A 271 16.53 -18.76 13.83
CA PRO A 271 17.27 -19.04 15.06
C PRO A 271 18.55 -18.19 15.14
N GLY A 272 18.65 -17.33 16.16
CA GLY A 272 19.80 -16.45 16.37
C GLY A 272 19.76 -15.11 15.63
N GLU A 273 18.78 -14.87 14.75
CA GLU A 273 18.52 -13.53 14.20
C GLU A 273 17.62 -12.74 15.16
N ARG A 274 17.86 -11.42 15.24
CA ARG A 274 16.96 -10.52 15.98
C ARG A 274 15.59 -10.51 15.30
N ALA A 275 14.54 -10.24 16.06
CA ALA A 275 13.13 -10.25 15.63
C ALA A 275 12.76 -9.25 14.50
N ASN A 276 13.73 -8.64 13.83
CA ASN A 276 13.53 -7.71 12.72
C ASN A 276 13.71 -8.40 11.36
N ALA A 277 13.41 -9.70 11.25
CA ALA A 277 13.64 -10.47 10.05
C ALA A 277 12.77 -9.96 8.89
N ASP A 278 13.40 -9.89 7.71
CA ASP A 278 12.87 -9.37 6.46
C ASP A 278 11.40 -9.77 6.21
N GLY A 279 10.48 -8.82 6.30
CA GLY A 279 9.09 -9.04 5.94
C GLY A 279 8.87 -9.09 4.42
N HIS A 280 7.74 -9.64 4.00
CA HIS A 280 7.26 -9.55 2.62
C HIS A 280 6.02 -8.67 2.57
N THR A 281 6.02 -7.69 1.67
CA THR A 281 4.90 -6.77 1.47
C THR A 281 4.34 -6.95 0.06
N TRP A 282 3.02 -7.10 -0.04
CA TRP A 282 2.30 -7.13 -1.31
C TRP A 282 1.07 -6.22 -1.23
N LEU A 283 0.41 -5.98 -2.34
CA LEU A 283 -0.78 -5.14 -2.38
C LEU A 283 -2.06 -5.99 -2.33
N VAL A 284 -3.04 -5.54 -1.55
CA VAL A 284 -4.41 -6.04 -1.62
C VAL A 284 -5.35 -4.89 -1.97
N THR A 285 -6.20 -5.11 -2.96
CA THR A 285 -7.31 -4.19 -3.25
C THR A 285 -8.64 -4.84 -2.89
N GLY A 286 -9.56 -4.06 -2.37
CA GLY A 286 -10.90 -4.51 -2.01
C GLY A 286 -11.98 -3.67 -2.67
N GLU A 287 -13.06 -4.29 -3.11
CA GLU A 287 -14.26 -3.61 -3.58
C GLU A 287 -15.51 -4.41 -3.21
N ILE A 288 -16.62 -3.71 -2.94
CA ILE A 288 -17.93 -4.34 -2.80
C ILE A 288 -18.48 -4.54 -4.22
N ALA A 289 -18.55 -5.79 -4.65
CA ALA A 289 -19.00 -6.19 -5.98
C ALA A 289 -20.43 -6.77 -5.93
N HIS A 290 -21.09 -6.79 -7.09
CA HIS A 290 -22.44 -7.32 -7.26
C HIS A 290 -22.41 -8.50 -8.22
N ARG A 291 -23.01 -9.63 -7.82
CA ARG A 291 -23.32 -10.71 -8.75
C ARG A 291 -24.62 -10.39 -9.50
N PRO A 292 -24.79 -10.84 -10.76
CA PRO A 292 -26.04 -10.67 -11.51
C PRO A 292 -27.30 -11.16 -10.76
N ASN A 293 -27.14 -12.14 -9.87
CA ASN A 293 -28.23 -12.75 -9.08
C ASN A 293 -28.35 -12.22 -7.64
N ARG A 294 -27.99 -10.94 -7.41
CA ARG A 294 -28.37 -10.09 -6.26
C ARG A 294 -27.63 -10.23 -4.91
N SER A 295 -26.63 -11.09 -4.74
CA SER A 295 -25.78 -10.99 -3.55
C SER A 295 -24.61 -10.01 -3.77
N ARG A 296 -24.49 -9.04 -2.86
CA ARG A 296 -23.25 -8.27 -2.67
C ARG A 296 -22.18 -9.21 -2.12
N PHE A 297 -20.94 -8.99 -2.53
CA PHE A 297 -19.79 -9.72 -1.99
C PHE A 297 -18.57 -8.79 -1.97
N ILE A 298 -17.59 -9.13 -1.16
CA ILE A 298 -16.32 -8.42 -1.08
C ILE A 298 -15.35 -9.13 -2.05
N SER A 299 -14.86 -8.41 -3.05
CA SER A 299 -13.84 -8.89 -3.97
C SER A 299 -12.47 -8.38 -3.51
N LEU A 300 -11.60 -9.29 -3.08
CA LEU A 300 -10.22 -9.02 -2.67
C LEU A 300 -9.25 -9.51 -3.74
N LYS A 301 -8.51 -8.59 -4.36
CA LYS A 301 -7.48 -8.89 -5.36
C LYS A 301 -6.09 -8.70 -4.77
N HIS A 302 -5.21 -9.66 -4.97
CA HIS A 302 -3.86 -9.69 -4.41
C HIS A 302 -2.82 -9.53 -5.51
N TYR A 303 -1.89 -8.59 -5.35
CA TYR A 303 -0.84 -8.28 -6.32
C TYR A 303 0.53 -8.44 -5.66
N ASP A 304 1.21 -9.54 -5.97
CA ASP A 304 2.51 -9.91 -5.38
C ASP A 304 3.61 -9.88 -6.45
N SER A 305 4.62 -9.04 -6.24
CA SER A 305 5.77 -8.90 -7.14
C SER A 305 6.79 -10.04 -7.03
N ALA A 306 6.67 -10.91 -6.02
CA ALA A 306 7.61 -11.98 -5.71
C ALA A 306 7.05 -13.39 -5.96
N LEU A 307 5.92 -13.53 -6.66
CA LEU A 307 5.16 -14.79 -6.78
C LEU A 307 6.01 -16.01 -7.19
N ASP A 308 7.00 -15.80 -8.08
CA ASP A 308 7.85 -16.87 -8.64
C ASP A 308 9.22 -17.00 -7.97
N MET A 309 9.55 -16.14 -6.99
CA MET A 309 10.87 -16.19 -6.39
C MET A 309 10.97 -17.41 -5.46
N ARG A 310 11.73 -18.42 -5.94
CA ARG A 310 12.12 -19.77 -5.45
C ARG A 310 12.11 -20.17 -3.96
N ASN A 311 11.59 -19.36 -3.03
CA ASN A 311 11.04 -19.80 -1.75
C ASN A 311 9.55 -19.39 -1.49
N PRO A 312 8.61 -19.49 -2.47
CA PRO A 312 7.22 -19.05 -2.29
C PRO A 312 6.27 -20.19 -1.85
N GLY A 313 6.79 -21.36 -1.47
CA GLY A 313 5.98 -22.58 -1.36
C GLY A 313 5.03 -22.66 -0.16
N ALA A 314 5.37 -22.07 0.99
CA ALA A 314 4.61 -22.27 2.23
C ALA A 314 3.93 -21.01 2.77
N VAL A 315 4.53 -19.84 2.57
CA VAL A 315 4.04 -18.59 3.17
C VAL A 315 3.04 -17.88 2.25
N THR A 316 3.27 -17.75 0.94
CA THR A 316 2.38 -16.93 0.09
C THR A 316 1.01 -17.56 -0.16
N ARG A 317 0.87 -18.86 -0.46
CA ARG A 317 -0.49 -19.45 -0.66
C ARG A 317 -1.33 -19.52 0.62
N SER A 318 -0.70 -19.80 1.77
CA SER A 318 -1.40 -19.78 3.06
C SER A 318 -1.68 -18.35 3.54
N ALA A 319 -0.79 -17.39 3.24
CA ALA A 319 -0.97 -15.98 3.59
C ALA A 319 -1.88 -15.20 2.63
N LEU A 320 -2.10 -15.65 1.39
CA LEU A 320 -3.14 -15.10 0.51
C LEU A 320 -4.55 -15.38 1.05
N ARG A 321 -4.71 -16.49 1.77
CA ARG A 321 -5.87 -16.81 2.59
C ARG A 321 -5.60 -16.56 4.07
N HIS A 322 -4.74 -15.58 4.41
CA HIS A 322 -4.50 -15.30 5.81
C HIS A 322 -5.86 -14.93 6.42
N PRO A 323 -6.42 -15.72 7.34
CA PRO A 323 -7.75 -15.45 7.91
C PRO A 323 -7.80 -14.15 8.72
N ASN A 324 -6.67 -13.43 8.79
CA ASN A 324 -6.55 -12.16 9.46
C ASN A 324 -6.90 -11.00 8.52
N ILE A 325 -6.76 -11.13 7.19
CA ILE A 325 -7.12 -10.02 6.30
C ILE A 325 -8.63 -9.76 6.33
N GLU A 326 -9.42 -10.81 6.21
CA GLU A 326 -10.87 -10.75 6.35
C GLU A 326 -11.24 -10.15 7.71
N LYS A 327 -10.69 -10.71 8.80
CA LYS A 327 -10.94 -10.19 10.15
C LYS A 327 -10.57 -8.74 10.30
N VAL A 328 -9.47 -8.28 9.71
CA VAL A 328 -9.09 -6.87 9.82
C VAL A 328 -10.05 -5.98 9.05
N ILE A 329 -10.38 -6.36 7.82
CA ILE A 329 -11.35 -5.66 6.97
C ILE A 329 -12.75 -5.61 7.59
N MET A 330 -13.13 -6.62 8.38
CA MET A 330 -14.40 -6.58 9.11
C MET A 330 -14.31 -5.77 10.40
N ARG A 331 -13.19 -5.87 11.12
CA ARG A 331 -13.02 -5.22 12.43
C ARG A 331 -12.71 -3.74 12.35
N ASN A 332 -12.13 -3.27 11.26
CA ASN A 332 -11.98 -1.83 11.00
C ASN A 332 -13.28 -1.22 10.43
N GLY A 333 -14.36 -2.01 10.30
CA GLY A 333 -15.64 -1.55 9.78
C GLY A 333 -15.60 -1.08 8.33
N TRP A 334 -14.63 -1.53 7.52
CA TRP A 334 -14.60 -1.13 6.10
C TRP A 334 -15.81 -1.67 5.33
N ALA A 335 -16.31 -2.86 5.67
CA ALA A 335 -17.52 -3.43 5.05
C ALA A 335 -18.46 -4.03 6.09
N SER A 336 -19.75 -4.09 5.75
CA SER A 336 -20.79 -4.66 6.61
C SER A 336 -20.52 -6.14 6.92
N GLN A 337 -20.84 -6.55 8.15
CA GLN A 337 -20.75 -7.94 8.59
C GLN A 337 -21.57 -8.89 7.72
N GLY A 338 -21.02 -10.08 7.46
CA GLY A 338 -21.73 -11.17 6.77
C GLY A 338 -21.64 -11.19 5.24
N LEU A 339 -20.98 -10.20 4.60
CA LEU A 339 -20.72 -10.30 3.15
C LEU A 339 -19.72 -11.43 2.86
N PRO A 340 -20.01 -12.32 1.89
CA PRO A 340 -19.03 -13.32 1.47
C PRO A 340 -17.82 -12.63 0.85
N MET A 341 -16.62 -13.16 1.12
CA MET A 341 -15.37 -12.65 0.54
C MET A 341 -14.84 -13.59 -0.53
N GLU A 342 -14.41 -13.04 -1.65
CA GLU A 342 -13.74 -13.74 -2.72
C GLU A 342 -12.30 -13.24 -2.86
N HIS A 343 -11.35 -14.17 -2.92
CA HIS A 343 -9.94 -13.85 -3.07
C HIS A 343 -9.48 -14.22 -4.48
N GLN A 344 -8.88 -13.25 -5.18
CA GLN A 344 -8.29 -13.44 -6.49
C GLN A 344 -6.80 -13.10 -6.44
N GLN A 345 -5.93 -14.03 -6.82
CA GLN A 345 -4.55 -13.69 -7.11
C GLN A 345 -4.48 -13.02 -8.48
N CYS A 346 -3.91 -11.84 -8.53
CA CYS A 346 -3.68 -11.10 -9.76
C CYS A 346 -2.19 -11.09 -10.10
N HIS A 347 -1.90 -10.91 -11.39
CA HIS A 347 -0.54 -10.71 -11.85
C HIS A 347 -0.09 -9.28 -11.53
N ALA A 348 1.18 -9.17 -11.11
CA ALA A 348 1.84 -7.91 -10.83
C ALA A 348 3.17 -7.84 -11.58
N SER A 349 3.73 -6.65 -11.69
CA SER A 349 5.10 -6.47 -12.16
C SER A 349 6.06 -7.17 -11.20
N LYS A 350 7.02 -7.93 -11.75
CA LYS A 350 7.92 -8.77 -10.96
C LYS A 350 9.09 -7.96 -10.41
N GLN A 351 9.46 -8.20 -9.16
CA GLN A 351 10.67 -7.62 -8.59
C GLN A 351 11.91 -8.42 -9.00
N ARG A 352 13.07 -7.74 -9.13
CA ARG A 352 14.34 -8.41 -9.45
C ARG A 352 14.98 -9.06 -8.23
N LEU A 353 14.88 -8.44 -7.06
CA LEU A 353 15.46 -8.91 -5.79
C LEU A 353 14.39 -8.91 -4.69
N GLY A 354 14.62 -9.72 -3.64
CA GLY A 354 13.64 -9.97 -2.57
C GLY A 354 13.27 -8.80 -1.68
N ASN A 355 14.04 -7.73 -1.70
CA ASN A 355 13.94 -6.59 -0.78
C ASN A 355 13.29 -5.35 -1.41
N TYR A 356 12.72 -5.46 -2.61
CA TYR A 356 12.02 -4.35 -3.27
C TYR A 356 10.48 -4.48 -3.22
N CYS A 357 9.96 -5.40 -2.41
CA CYS A 357 8.54 -5.75 -2.41
C CYS A 357 7.64 -4.60 -1.97
N GLY A 358 8.08 -3.81 -0.98
CA GLY A 358 7.41 -2.57 -0.57
C GLY A 358 7.35 -1.53 -1.69
N PHE A 359 8.42 -1.33 -2.46
CA PHE A 359 8.44 -0.35 -3.56
C PHE A 359 7.51 -0.76 -4.71
N HIS A 360 7.55 -2.04 -5.11
CA HIS A 360 6.61 -2.58 -6.08
C HIS A 360 5.16 -2.48 -5.59
N THR A 361 4.92 -2.68 -4.30
CA THR A 361 3.58 -2.50 -3.70
C THR A 361 3.09 -1.06 -3.83
N VAL A 362 3.94 -0.06 -3.59
CA VAL A 362 3.59 1.36 -3.80
C VAL A 362 3.22 1.61 -5.26
N LEU A 363 4.07 1.21 -6.20
CA LEU A 363 3.86 1.48 -7.63
C LEU A 363 2.62 0.76 -8.17
N ASN A 364 2.36 -0.47 -7.71
CA ASN A 364 1.12 -1.18 -8.02
C ASN A 364 -0.09 -0.40 -7.48
N GLY A 365 -0.02 0.09 -6.24
CA GLY A 365 -1.08 0.88 -5.61
C GLY A 365 -1.38 2.17 -6.38
N TRP A 366 -0.34 2.91 -6.77
CA TRP A 366 -0.48 4.11 -7.59
C TRP A 366 -1.11 3.81 -8.95
N ALA A 367 -0.59 2.80 -9.66
CA ALA A 367 -1.12 2.42 -10.97
C ALA A 367 -2.61 2.05 -10.89
N LEU A 368 -3.00 1.20 -9.93
CA LEU A 368 -4.38 0.74 -9.78
C LEU A 368 -5.33 1.86 -9.30
N ALA A 369 -4.86 2.76 -8.43
CA ALA A 369 -5.62 3.94 -8.02
C ALA A 369 -5.90 4.85 -9.22
N MET A 370 -4.92 4.99 -10.11
CA MET A 370 -4.99 5.78 -11.34
C MET A 370 -5.69 5.05 -12.51
N GLY A 371 -6.23 3.85 -12.29
CA GLY A 371 -6.92 3.06 -13.32
C GLY A 371 -5.99 2.45 -14.39
N LEU A 372 -4.69 2.39 -14.13
CA LEU A 372 -3.66 1.95 -15.07
C LEU A 372 -3.44 0.43 -15.00
N ALA A 373 -3.07 -0.16 -16.12
CA ALA A 373 -2.81 -1.58 -16.24
C ALA A 373 -1.34 -1.92 -15.95
N LEU A 374 -1.10 -2.84 -15.03
CA LEU A 374 0.27 -3.31 -14.73
C LEU A 374 0.87 -4.08 -15.90
N ASN A 375 2.16 -3.87 -16.18
CA ASN A 375 2.90 -4.68 -17.13
C ASN A 375 3.50 -5.90 -16.41
N THR A 376 2.94 -7.08 -16.67
CA THR A 376 3.37 -8.34 -16.06
C THR A 376 4.69 -8.87 -16.63
N SER A 377 5.10 -8.34 -17.79
CA SER A 377 6.38 -8.62 -18.44
C SER A 377 7.47 -7.62 -18.07
N PHE A 378 7.20 -6.67 -17.17
CA PHE A 378 8.18 -5.70 -16.69
C PHE A 378 9.39 -6.40 -16.05
N SER A 379 10.59 -5.92 -16.38
CA SER A 379 11.86 -6.38 -15.84
C SER A 379 12.66 -5.21 -15.28
N PRO A 380 12.75 -5.06 -13.94
CA PRO A 380 13.36 -3.87 -13.36
C PRO A 380 14.88 -3.85 -13.50
N THR A 381 15.41 -2.68 -13.82
CA THR A 381 16.85 -2.38 -13.81
C THR A 381 17.28 -1.82 -12.45
N GLN A 382 18.58 -1.71 -12.19
CA GLN A 382 19.04 -1.01 -10.98
C GLN A 382 18.74 0.49 -11.07
N ALA A 383 18.87 1.09 -12.25
CA ALA A 383 18.56 2.50 -12.49
C ALA A 383 17.09 2.82 -12.18
N PHE A 384 16.17 1.89 -12.44
CA PHE A 384 14.77 2.02 -12.02
C PHE A 384 14.65 2.18 -10.50
N TYR A 385 15.32 1.33 -9.71
CA TYR A 385 15.29 1.38 -8.25
C TYR A 385 15.98 2.62 -7.68
N ASP A 386 17.09 3.06 -8.27
CA ASP A 386 17.84 4.23 -7.83
C ASP A 386 17.01 5.53 -7.94
N GLN A 387 15.98 5.55 -8.79
CA GLN A 387 15.05 6.68 -8.92
C GLN A 387 13.93 6.67 -7.86
N GLY A 388 13.67 5.52 -7.26
CA GLY A 388 12.56 5.31 -6.32
C GLY A 388 12.57 6.25 -5.11
N PRO A 389 13.67 6.39 -4.35
CA PRO A 389 13.67 7.21 -3.13
C PRO A 389 13.24 8.66 -3.38
N LEU A 390 13.79 9.29 -4.42
CA LEU A 390 13.42 10.66 -4.80
C LEU A 390 11.95 10.75 -5.20
N LEU A 391 11.46 9.78 -5.99
CA LEU A 391 10.06 9.77 -6.44
C LEU A 391 9.10 9.68 -5.25
N LEU A 392 9.36 8.76 -4.31
CA LEU A 392 8.56 8.60 -3.10
C LEU A 392 8.59 9.87 -2.23
N ASN A 393 9.77 10.45 -2.00
CA ASN A 393 9.91 11.69 -1.22
C ASN A 393 9.12 12.86 -1.81
N MET A 394 9.13 13.01 -3.14
CA MET A 394 8.30 14.02 -3.82
C MET A 394 6.81 13.73 -3.66
N ALA A 395 6.38 12.46 -3.68
CA ALA A 395 4.99 12.07 -3.45
C ALA A 395 4.53 12.38 -2.00
N TYR A 396 5.28 11.95 -0.97
CA TYR A 396 4.96 12.26 0.45
C TYR A 396 4.87 13.75 0.72
N SER A 397 5.73 14.51 0.06
CA SER A 397 5.78 15.95 0.25
C SER A 397 4.62 16.65 -0.43
N GLY A 398 3.72 15.95 -1.12
CA GLY A 398 2.64 16.59 -1.87
C GLY A 398 3.18 17.47 -2.99
N CYS A 399 4.26 17.03 -3.65
CA CYS A 399 4.96 17.83 -4.67
C CYS A 399 4.73 17.31 -6.07
N ILE A 400 4.59 16.02 -6.29
CA ILE A 400 4.51 15.47 -7.65
C ILE A 400 3.07 15.45 -8.16
N ASP A 401 2.86 15.66 -9.45
CA ASP A 401 1.55 15.55 -10.09
C ASP A 401 1.27 14.14 -10.65
N SER A 402 0.01 13.91 -10.99
CA SER A 402 -0.44 12.66 -11.60
C SER A 402 0.25 12.39 -12.94
N THR A 403 0.50 13.42 -13.74
CA THR A 403 1.17 13.30 -15.05
C THR A 403 2.60 12.79 -14.93
N THR A 404 3.37 13.25 -13.94
CA THR A 404 4.77 12.81 -13.73
C THR A 404 4.82 11.38 -13.23
N ILE A 405 3.90 10.98 -12.32
CA ILE A 405 3.79 9.59 -11.86
C ILE A 405 3.46 8.67 -13.05
N TRP A 406 2.45 9.03 -13.85
CA TRP A 406 2.10 8.25 -15.04
C TRP A 406 3.25 8.18 -16.05
N ALA A 407 3.91 9.31 -16.34
CA ALA A 407 5.03 9.35 -17.27
C ALA A 407 6.22 8.51 -16.79
N PHE A 408 6.49 8.49 -15.48
CA PHE A 408 7.49 7.58 -14.88
C PHE A 408 7.12 6.12 -15.13
N LEU A 409 5.90 5.72 -14.73
CA LEU A 409 5.43 4.34 -14.82
C LEU A 409 5.45 3.84 -16.27
N LEU A 410 5.07 4.69 -17.22
CA LEU A 410 5.03 4.33 -18.63
C LEU A 410 6.44 4.33 -19.25
N CYS A 411 7.28 5.32 -18.93
CA CYS A 411 8.66 5.40 -19.44
C CYS A 411 9.51 4.19 -19.00
N GLU A 412 9.37 3.77 -17.75
CA GLU A 412 10.08 2.59 -17.22
C GLU A 412 9.45 1.27 -17.71
N GLY A 413 8.28 1.33 -18.39
CA GLY A 413 7.55 0.15 -18.84
C GLY A 413 6.91 -0.64 -17.70
N TYR A 414 6.69 -0.01 -16.54
CA TYR A 414 6.05 -0.61 -15.37
C TYR A 414 4.55 -0.86 -15.59
N ILE A 415 3.90 0.01 -16.37
CA ILE A 415 2.52 -0.17 -16.84
C ILE A 415 2.50 -0.54 -18.32
N ALA A 416 1.47 -1.29 -18.74
CA ALA A 416 1.29 -1.66 -20.14
C ALA A 416 0.79 -0.45 -20.93
N LYS A 417 1.29 -0.28 -22.16
CA LYS A 417 0.73 0.69 -23.11
C LYS A 417 -0.50 0.05 -23.76
N ARG A 418 -1.72 0.49 -23.45
CA ARG A 418 -2.91 0.05 -24.19
C ARG A 418 -3.29 1.08 -25.24
N GLU A 419 -3.79 0.56 -26.35
CA GLU A 419 -4.46 1.36 -27.36
C GLU A 419 -5.76 1.91 -26.74
N GLY A 420 -5.90 3.23 -26.71
CA GLY A 420 -6.99 3.87 -25.97
C GLY A 420 -6.82 3.85 -24.45
N ASP A 421 -5.59 3.71 -23.91
CA ASP A 421 -5.27 4.27 -22.58
C ASP A 421 -5.36 5.80 -22.70
N HIS A 422 -6.60 6.27 -22.83
CA HIS A 422 -6.95 7.65 -22.68
C HIS A 422 -6.61 7.97 -21.23
N ILE A 423 -5.56 8.77 -21.06
CA ILE A 423 -5.52 9.90 -20.15
C ILE A 423 -6.20 9.62 -18.80
N LEU A 424 -5.41 9.53 -17.73
CA LEU A 424 -5.87 9.54 -16.33
C LEU A 424 -7.20 10.31 -16.21
N THR A 425 -8.30 9.58 -15.96
CA THR A 425 -9.65 10.13 -16.05
C THR A 425 -9.82 11.31 -15.11
N ASP A 426 -9.13 11.27 -13.97
CA ASP A 426 -9.24 12.25 -12.89
C ASP A 426 -7.84 12.64 -12.41
N PRO A 427 -7.19 13.60 -13.07
CA PRO A 427 -5.85 13.97 -12.69
C PRO A 427 -5.79 14.93 -11.52
N PHE A 428 -4.88 14.64 -10.60
CA PHE A 428 -4.50 15.58 -9.58
C PHE A 428 -3.27 16.40 -9.99
N SER A 429 -3.31 17.67 -9.59
CA SER A 429 -2.24 18.64 -9.81
C SER A 429 -1.04 18.44 -8.88
N LYS A 430 -1.26 17.85 -7.69
CA LYS A 430 -0.24 17.47 -6.70
C LYS A 430 -0.72 16.30 -5.86
N THR A 431 0.19 15.46 -5.41
CA THR A 431 -0.12 14.46 -4.38
C THR A 431 -0.56 15.13 -3.08
N PHE A 432 -1.27 14.38 -2.24
CA PHE A 432 -1.64 14.83 -0.90
C PHE A 432 -0.44 14.64 0.05
N PRO A 433 -0.06 15.65 0.84
CA PRO A 433 1.10 15.55 1.71
C PRO A 433 0.81 14.65 2.92
N ILE A 434 1.63 13.62 3.12
CA ILE A 434 1.63 12.75 4.31
C ILE A 434 3.06 12.73 4.85
N PRO A 435 3.44 13.68 5.73
CA PRO A 435 4.84 13.93 6.05
C PRO A 435 5.57 12.78 6.73
N ARG A 436 4.84 11.93 7.46
CA ARG A 436 5.34 10.76 8.17
C ARG A 436 4.34 9.62 8.08
N GLY A 437 4.85 8.39 8.14
CA GLY A 437 4.02 7.20 8.22
C GLY A 437 2.97 7.22 9.34
N GLY A 438 3.33 7.79 10.50
CA GLY A 438 2.40 7.98 11.63
C GLY A 438 1.29 9.02 11.40
N ASP A 439 1.46 9.96 10.45
CA ASP A 439 0.48 11.02 10.20
C ASP A 439 -0.77 10.50 9.47
N LEU A 440 -0.70 9.30 8.88
CA LEU A 440 -1.87 8.66 8.24
C LEU A 440 -3.00 8.41 9.25
N GLY A 441 -2.66 8.10 10.51
CA GLY A 441 -3.66 7.92 11.57
C GLY A 441 -4.45 9.21 11.81
N SER A 442 -3.75 10.35 11.93
CA SER A 442 -4.39 11.66 12.06
C SER A 442 -5.28 11.98 10.86
N ARG A 443 -4.81 11.71 9.64
CA ARG A 443 -5.63 11.93 8.44
C ARG A 443 -6.91 11.09 8.44
N ILE A 444 -6.85 9.84 8.87
CA ILE A 444 -8.02 8.96 9.00
C ILE A 444 -9.01 9.55 10.01
N SER A 445 -8.53 10.00 11.16
CA SER A 445 -9.36 10.66 12.18
C SER A 445 -10.02 11.94 11.64
N ASP A 446 -9.26 12.79 10.94
CA ASP A 446 -9.81 14.02 10.34
C ASP A 446 -10.94 13.71 9.35
N ILE A 447 -10.78 12.68 8.51
CA ILE A 447 -11.83 12.28 7.56
C ILE A 447 -13.05 11.75 8.31
N GLN A 448 -12.86 10.90 9.32
CA GLN A 448 -13.98 10.36 10.10
C GLN A 448 -14.77 11.47 10.80
N GLU A 449 -14.09 12.46 11.38
CA GLU A 449 -14.72 13.63 11.95
C GLU A 449 -15.50 14.42 10.90
N GLN A 450 -14.94 14.64 9.71
CA GLN A 450 -15.65 15.27 8.59
C GLN A 450 -16.89 14.48 8.15
N GLN A 451 -16.83 13.14 8.16
CA GLN A 451 -17.96 12.29 7.81
C GLN A 451 -19.09 12.38 8.85
N LEU A 452 -18.75 12.39 10.14
CA LEU A 452 -19.72 12.58 11.22
C LEU A 452 -20.41 13.93 11.12
N LEU A 453 -19.65 14.99 10.85
CA LEU A 453 -20.19 16.35 10.69
C LEU A 453 -21.06 16.48 9.42
N ALA A 454 -20.75 15.74 8.35
CA ALA A 454 -21.52 15.76 7.11
C ALA A 454 -22.80 14.91 7.18
N GLY A 455 -22.80 13.81 7.93
CA GLY A 455 -23.92 12.86 8.05
C GLY A 455 -25.13 13.37 8.84
N GLY A 456 -25.05 14.57 9.42
CA GLY A 456 -26.11 15.12 10.28
C GLY A 456 -27.36 15.67 9.58
N ASN A 457 -27.46 15.68 8.25
CA ASN A 457 -28.57 16.35 7.56
C ASN A 457 -29.20 15.65 6.35
N ASP A 458 -28.56 14.66 5.75
CA ASP A 458 -29.07 14.06 4.52
C ASP A 458 -29.62 12.67 4.85
N GLY A 459 -30.94 12.53 4.79
CA GLY A 459 -31.71 11.31 5.05
C GLY A 459 -31.29 10.14 4.15
N PHE A 460 -30.15 9.55 4.44
CA PHE A 460 -29.76 8.23 4.00
C PHE A 460 -30.77 7.28 4.60
N ASP A 461 -31.59 6.66 3.73
CA ASP A 461 -32.62 5.70 4.10
C ASP A 461 -31.99 4.69 5.07
N ALA A 462 -32.47 4.69 6.31
CA ALA A 462 -31.90 3.98 7.46
C ALA A 462 -31.96 2.46 7.22
N GLY A 463 -30.99 1.96 6.47
CA GLY A 463 -30.63 0.56 6.46
C GLY A 463 -29.86 0.20 7.74
N PRO A 464 -29.39 -1.06 7.86
CA PRO A 464 -28.63 -1.56 9.02
C PRO A 464 -27.32 -0.81 9.37
N GLU A 465 -27.03 0.31 8.71
CA GLU A 465 -25.97 1.26 9.03
C GLU A 465 -26.34 2.16 10.23
N GLU A 466 -27.63 2.40 10.49
CA GLU A 466 -28.11 3.22 11.61
C GLU A 466 -27.76 2.61 12.99
N GLU A 467 -27.63 1.27 13.06
CA GLU A 467 -27.12 0.58 14.25
C GLU A 467 -25.62 0.74 14.44
N GLN A 468 -24.84 0.87 13.34
CA GLN A 468 -23.39 1.00 13.44
C GLN A 468 -22.97 2.37 13.97
N ASP A 469 -23.64 3.45 13.56
CA ASP A 469 -23.38 4.79 14.07
C ASP A 469 -23.67 4.89 15.57
N ILE A 470 -24.78 4.28 16.02
CA ILE A 470 -25.09 4.24 17.45
C ILE A 470 -24.07 3.41 18.22
N VAL A 471 -23.62 2.28 17.68
CA VAL A 471 -22.57 1.46 18.31
C VAL A 471 -21.27 2.27 18.43
N MET A 472 -20.90 3.04 17.41
CA MET A 472 -19.72 3.92 17.44
C MET A 472 -19.86 5.01 18.50
N ILE A 473 -20.99 5.70 18.54
CA ILE A 473 -21.30 6.75 19.53
C ILE A 473 -21.26 6.17 20.95
N ARG A 474 -21.92 5.02 21.19
CA ARG A 474 -21.88 4.33 22.49
C ARG A 474 -20.45 3.98 22.88
N THR A 475 -19.67 3.43 21.96
CA THR A 475 -18.29 3.02 22.26
C THR A 475 -17.43 4.21 22.67
N ARG A 476 -17.63 5.37 22.03
CA ARG A 476 -16.91 6.62 22.35
C ARG A 476 -17.31 7.21 23.71
N PHE A 477 -18.59 7.14 24.05
CA PHE A 477 -19.06 7.51 25.39
C PHE A 477 -18.57 6.55 26.47
N MET A 478 -18.56 5.23 26.20
CA MET A 478 -18.04 4.24 27.13
C MET A 478 -16.53 4.38 27.37
N SER A 479 -15.75 4.83 26.37
CA SER A 479 -14.33 5.18 26.58
C SER A 479 -14.10 6.49 27.35
N SER A 480 -15.16 7.28 27.55
CA SER A 480 -15.13 8.57 28.26
C SER A 480 -15.70 8.47 29.68
N ASP A 481 -15.62 7.29 30.31
CA ASP A 481 -16.14 7.00 31.66
C ASP A 481 -17.66 7.22 31.84
N MET A 482 -18.47 7.10 30.77
CA MET A 482 -19.94 7.09 30.86
C MET A 482 -20.53 5.69 30.60
N PRO A 483 -20.48 4.78 31.58
CA PRO A 483 -20.93 3.40 31.40
C PRO A 483 -22.46 3.28 31.27
N GLU A 484 -23.25 4.27 31.71
CA GLU A 484 -24.73 4.19 31.62
C GLU A 484 -25.21 4.17 30.16
N VAL A 485 -24.40 4.70 29.24
CA VAL A 485 -24.68 4.74 27.80
C VAL A 485 -24.83 3.34 27.19
N ALA A 486 -24.28 2.31 27.82
CA ALA A 486 -24.48 0.92 27.40
C ALA A 486 -25.97 0.49 27.45
N ASN A 487 -26.74 1.06 28.39
CA ASN A 487 -28.14 0.70 28.63
C ASN A 487 -29.15 1.66 27.99
N MET A 488 -28.70 2.79 27.45
CA MET A 488 -29.58 3.77 26.80
C MET A 488 -30.22 3.17 25.54
N SER A 489 -31.41 3.63 25.21
CA SER A 489 -32.04 3.37 23.92
C SER A 489 -31.29 4.12 22.81
N ASN A 490 -31.50 3.68 21.57
CA ASN A 490 -30.88 4.28 20.40
C ASN A 490 -31.21 5.78 20.25
N SER A 491 -32.44 6.19 20.58
CA SER A 491 -32.85 7.61 20.61
C SER A 491 -32.14 8.42 21.70
N GLU A 492 -31.99 7.86 22.90
CA GLU A 492 -31.31 8.52 24.01
C GLU A 492 -29.82 8.74 23.72
N VAL A 493 -29.17 7.77 23.07
CA VAL A 493 -27.76 7.90 22.64
C VAL A 493 -27.58 9.04 21.61
N ARG A 494 -28.55 9.26 20.71
CA ARG A 494 -28.51 10.37 19.74
C ARG A 494 -28.71 11.72 20.39
N GLU A 495 -29.66 11.81 21.32
CA GLU A 495 -29.90 13.04 22.08
C GLU A 495 -28.65 13.41 22.88
N LEU A 496 -28.01 12.41 23.52
CA LEU A 496 -26.73 12.59 24.20
C LEU A 496 -25.62 13.03 23.24
N ALA A 497 -25.49 12.41 22.06
CA ALA A 497 -24.51 12.82 21.06
C ALA A 497 -24.70 14.29 20.63
N THR A 498 -25.95 14.70 20.41
CA THR A 498 -26.29 16.07 20.05
C THR A 498 -25.90 17.07 21.15
N LEU A 499 -26.15 16.71 22.42
CA LEU A 499 -25.80 17.51 23.60
C LEU A 499 -24.29 17.70 23.80
N TYR A 500 -23.50 16.68 23.45
CA TYR A 500 -22.04 16.71 23.58
C TYR A 500 -21.32 17.13 22.29
N HIS A 501 -22.07 17.54 21.26
CA HIS A 501 -21.54 17.88 19.93
C HIS A 501 -20.67 16.77 19.32
N PHE A 502 -21.12 15.52 19.46
CA PHE A 502 -20.46 14.34 18.89
C PHE A 502 -20.84 14.07 17.43
#